data_AF-A0A1Y2SNI3-F1
#
_entry.id   AF-A0A1Y2SNI3-F1
#
_cell.length_a   1.000
_cell.length_b   1.000
_cell.length_c   1.000
_cell.angle_alpha   90.00
_cell.angle_beta   90.00
_cell.angle_gamma   90.00
#
_symmetry.space_group_name_H-M   'P 1'
#
loop_
_entity.id
_entity.type
_entity.pdbx_description
1 polymer ?
#
loop_
_entity_poly.entity_id
_entity_poly.type
_entity_poly.pdbx_seq_one_letter_code
_entity_poly.pdbx_strand_id
1 'polypeptide(L)'
;MNNDFDTPFKGKTLAEQVTNPNIQVGRFSDYSGYYHGYSFDECARYCFSGKHIALLLEMQWWNWPLEQLKAAMKLITSPDIETLYRWWKDQNGAK
;
A
#
# COMPACT_ATOMS: atom_id res chain seq x y z
N MET A 1 -2.68 -24.94 -18.39
CA MET A 1 -2.80 -23.73 -17.55
C MET A 1 -3.71 -24.09 -16.40
N ASN A 2 -3.21 -24.03 -15.17
CA ASN A 2 -4.05 -24.21 -13.99
C ASN A 2 -4.73 -22.87 -13.73
N ASN A 3 -6.05 -22.83 -13.62
CA ASN A 3 -6.81 -21.62 -13.30
C ASN A 3 -7.19 -21.69 -11.82
N ASP A 4 -6.95 -20.61 -11.08
CA ASP A 4 -7.37 -20.52 -9.68
C ASP A 4 -8.91 -20.47 -9.51
N PHE A 5 -9.68 -20.33 -10.61
CA PHE A 5 -11.14 -20.25 -10.63
C PHE A 5 -11.76 -21.37 -11.45
N ASP A 6 -12.79 -22.01 -10.89
CA ASP A 6 -13.48 -23.14 -11.53
C ASP A 6 -14.25 -22.72 -12.80
N THR A 7 -14.92 -21.55 -12.76
CA THR A 7 -15.78 -21.03 -13.84
C THR A 7 -15.73 -19.50 -13.85
N PRO A 8 -16.05 -18.84 -14.98
CA PRO A 8 -16.13 -17.37 -15.03
C PRO A 8 -17.28 -16.79 -14.20
N PHE A 9 -18.22 -17.63 -13.75
CA PHE A 9 -19.41 -17.21 -12.99
C PHE A 9 -19.26 -17.45 -11.48
N LYS A 10 -18.11 -17.98 -11.04
CA LYS A 10 -17.85 -18.31 -9.63
C LYS A 10 -16.59 -17.59 -9.15
N GLY A 11 -16.79 -16.44 -8.52
CA GLY A 11 -15.72 -15.73 -7.79
C GLY A 11 -15.31 -16.48 -6.51
N LYS A 12 -14.15 -16.11 -5.97
CA LYS A 12 -13.72 -16.50 -4.63
C LYS A 12 -13.70 -15.26 -3.76
N THR A 13 -14.04 -15.40 -2.49
CA THR A 13 -13.93 -14.26 -1.58
C THR A 13 -12.44 -13.91 -1.41
N LEU A 14 -12.12 -12.65 -1.18
CA LEU A 14 -10.74 -12.26 -0.91
C LEU A 14 -10.22 -12.97 0.36
N ALA A 15 -11.08 -13.27 1.33
CA ALA A 15 -10.70 -13.92 2.58
C ALA A 15 -10.21 -15.37 2.39
N GLU A 16 -10.63 -16.05 1.32
CA GLU A 16 -10.20 -17.42 0.99
C GLU A 16 -8.87 -17.47 0.22
N GLN A 17 -8.51 -16.38 -0.46
CA GLN A 17 -7.38 -16.36 -1.41
C GLN A 17 -6.20 -15.49 -0.96
N VAL A 18 -6.44 -14.47 -0.13
CA VAL A 18 -5.39 -13.55 0.33
C VAL A 18 -4.57 -14.22 1.43
N THR A 19 -3.27 -14.39 1.18
CA THR A 19 -2.31 -14.96 2.12
C THR A 19 -1.32 -13.93 2.64
N ASN A 20 -1.22 -12.77 1.99
CA ASN A 20 -0.27 -11.72 2.37
C ASN A 20 -0.67 -11.08 3.73
N PRO A 21 0.22 -11.10 4.75
CA PRO A 21 -0.09 -10.62 6.09
C PRO A 21 -0.31 -9.10 6.18
N ASN A 22 0.09 -8.34 5.14
CA ASN A 22 -0.10 -6.89 5.08
C ASN A 22 -1.44 -6.49 4.42
N ILE A 23 -2.26 -7.46 4.00
CA ILE A 23 -3.57 -7.20 3.37
C ILE A 23 -4.68 -7.57 4.36
N GLN A 24 -5.53 -6.59 4.67
CA GLN A 24 -6.73 -6.80 5.48
C GLN A 24 -7.95 -6.91 4.56
N VAL A 25 -8.74 -7.96 4.75
CA VAL A 25 -9.90 -8.24 3.91
C VAL A 25 -11.19 -8.06 4.71
N GLY A 26 -12.11 -7.25 4.16
CA GLY A 26 -13.44 -7.05 4.71
C GLY A 26 -14.42 -8.17 4.32
N ARG A 27 -15.53 -8.28 5.07
CA ARG A 27 -16.64 -9.14 4.69
C ARG A 27 -17.26 -8.64 3.38
N PHE A 28 -17.60 -9.57 2.48
CA PHE A 28 -18.19 -9.29 1.15
C PHE A 28 -17.25 -8.65 0.13
N SER A 29 -15.93 -8.77 0.32
CA SER A 29 -14.97 -8.44 -0.73
C SER A 29 -14.63 -9.69 -1.54
N ASP A 30 -14.84 -9.64 -2.85
CA ASP A 30 -14.58 -10.74 -3.79
C ASP A 30 -13.61 -10.32 -4.89
N TYR A 31 -13.03 -11.32 -5.54
CA TYR A 31 -12.22 -11.14 -6.74
C TYR A 31 -12.44 -12.32 -7.67
N SER A 32 -12.68 -12.02 -8.95
CA SER A 32 -12.90 -13.02 -10.00
C SER A 32 -11.82 -12.84 -11.07
N GLY A 33 -10.76 -13.62 -10.94
CA GLY A 33 -9.59 -13.55 -11.81
C GLY A 33 -9.62 -14.53 -12.98
N TYR A 34 -10.76 -15.15 -13.29
CA TYR A 34 -10.86 -16.28 -14.21
C TYR A 34 -10.20 -16.02 -15.58
N TYR A 35 -10.36 -14.83 -16.17
CA TYR A 35 -9.85 -14.53 -17.51
C TYR A 35 -8.33 -14.38 -17.59
N HIS A 36 -7.66 -14.02 -16.50
CA HIS A 36 -6.20 -13.97 -16.43
C HIS A 36 -5.59 -15.12 -15.61
N GLY A 37 -6.43 -15.91 -14.91
CA GLY A 37 -6.06 -17.18 -14.28
C GLY A 37 -5.33 -17.10 -12.94
N TYR A 38 -5.19 -15.90 -12.36
CA TYR A 38 -4.38 -15.64 -11.18
C TYR A 38 -5.24 -15.22 -9.98
N SER A 39 -4.86 -15.65 -8.78
CA SER A 39 -5.41 -15.14 -7.52
C SER A 39 -5.05 -13.67 -7.27
N PHE A 40 -5.75 -13.03 -6.33
CA PHE A 40 -5.54 -11.62 -6.01
C PHE A 40 -4.09 -11.29 -5.59
N ASP A 41 -3.45 -12.16 -4.81
CA ASP A 41 -2.08 -11.94 -4.31
C ASP A 41 -1.06 -11.81 -5.44
N GLU A 42 -1.24 -12.55 -6.53
CA GLU A 42 -0.38 -12.49 -7.72
C GLU A 42 -0.58 -11.20 -8.53
N CYS A 43 -1.67 -10.47 -8.30
CA CYS A 43 -1.97 -9.21 -8.97
C CYS A 43 -1.60 -7.97 -8.12
N ALA A 44 -1.43 -8.12 -6.80
CA ALA A 44 -1.06 -7.01 -5.92
C ALA A 44 0.45 -6.72 -5.92
N ARG A 45 0.85 -5.44 -5.85
CA ARG A 45 2.26 -5.01 -5.80
C ARG A 45 2.45 -3.91 -4.75
N TYR A 46 3.63 -3.87 -4.15
CA TYR A 46 4.02 -2.74 -3.30
C TYR A 46 4.27 -1.50 -4.15
N CYS A 47 3.74 -0.34 -3.71
CA CYS A 47 3.96 0.94 -4.40
C CYS A 47 5.41 1.44 -4.27
N PHE A 48 6.12 1.02 -3.22
CA PHE A 48 7.46 1.54 -2.89
C PHE A 48 8.42 0.41 -2.51
N SER A 49 9.72 0.70 -2.56
CA SER A 49 10.76 -0.20 -2.07
C SER A 49 10.65 -0.41 -0.56
N GLY A 50 11.18 -1.52 -0.04
CA GLY A 50 11.20 -1.78 1.41
C GLY A 50 11.86 -0.65 2.22
N LYS A 51 12.92 -0.04 1.67
CA LYS A 51 13.56 1.15 2.25
C LYS A 51 12.57 2.31 2.37
N HIS A 52 11.89 2.67 1.28
CA HIS A 52 10.94 3.78 1.26
C HIS A 52 9.73 3.52 2.16
N ILE A 53 9.24 2.28 2.20
CA ILE A 53 8.17 1.86 3.14
C ILE A 53 8.62 2.12 4.59
N ALA A 54 9.83 1.71 4.96
CA ALA A 54 10.36 1.94 6.30
C ALA A 54 10.42 3.43 6.67
N LEU A 55 10.90 4.29 5.74
CA LEU A 55 10.92 5.74 5.95
C LEU A 55 9.52 6.33 6.15
N LEU A 56 8.56 5.93 5.31
CA LEU A 56 7.15 6.37 5.38
C LEU A 56 6.49 5.95 6.71
N LEU A 57 6.72 4.72 7.13
CA LEU A 57 6.18 4.17 8.38
C LEU A 57 6.84 4.78 9.63
N GLU A 58 8.12 5.18 9.56
CA GLU A 58 8.77 5.89 10.66
C GLU A 58 8.20 7.30 10.83
N MET A 59 8.06 8.05 9.73
CA MET A 59 7.67 9.46 9.81
C MET A 59 6.16 9.68 10.02
N GLN A 60 5.31 8.73 9.61
CA GLN A 60 3.85 8.73 9.85
C GLN A 60 3.17 10.07 9.53
N TRP A 61 3.31 10.56 8.29
CA TRP A 61 2.84 11.89 7.91
C TRP A 61 1.35 12.12 8.16
N TRP A 62 0.53 11.06 8.18
CA TRP A 62 -0.89 11.13 8.54
C TRP A 62 -1.17 11.59 9.98
N ASN A 63 -0.17 11.53 10.88
CA ASN A 63 -0.28 12.00 12.26
C ASN A 63 0.27 13.42 12.46
N TRP A 64 0.79 14.07 11.41
CA TRP A 64 1.38 15.40 11.54
C TRP A 64 0.31 16.48 11.78
N PRO A 65 0.65 17.56 12.52
CA PRO A 65 -0.20 18.74 12.59
C PRO A 65 -0.48 19.33 11.21
N LEU A 66 -1.66 19.93 11.04
CA LEU A 66 -2.09 20.51 9.77
C LEU A 66 -1.09 21.51 9.19
N GLU A 67 -0.44 22.32 10.04
CA GLU A 67 0.55 23.30 9.59
C GLU A 67 1.80 22.65 9.01
N GLN A 68 2.25 21.53 9.59
CA GLN A 68 3.35 20.75 9.05
C GLN A 68 2.96 20.09 7.72
N LEU A 69 1.74 19.55 7.61
CA LEU A 69 1.22 19.00 6.35
C LEU A 69 1.18 20.05 5.23
N LYS A 70 0.70 21.27 5.53
CA LYS A 70 0.68 22.39 4.58
C LYS A 70 2.08 22.76 4.12
N ALA A 71 3.04 22.85 5.04
CA ALA A 71 4.43 23.15 4.73
C ALA A 71 5.09 22.07 3.85
N ALA A 72 4.71 20.80 4.05
CA ALA A 72 5.23 19.66 3.31
C ALA A 72 4.54 19.38 1.97
N MET A 73 3.47 20.11 1.62
CA MET A 73 2.54 19.72 0.55
C MET A 73 3.25 19.40 -0.78
N LYS A 74 4.21 20.24 -1.19
CA LYS A 74 5.01 20.04 -2.41
C LYS A 74 5.82 18.73 -2.40
N LEU A 75 6.27 18.31 -1.23
CA LEU A 75 7.07 17.09 -1.04
C LEU A 75 6.19 15.85 -0.94
N ILE A 76 5.02 15.93 -0.28
CA ILE A 76 4.07 14.82 -0.16
C ILE A 76 3.46 14.46 -1.53
N THR A 77 3.27 15.45 -2.41
CA THR A 77 2.77 15.22 -3.78
C THR A 77 3.89 14.94 -4.80
N SER A 78 5.08 14.58 -4.33
CA SER A 78 6.25 14.23 -5.15
C SER A 78 6.63 12.76 -4.94
N PRO A 79 7.24 12.08 -5.93
CA PRO A 79 7.77 10.74 -5.74
C PRO A 79 9.06 10.69 -4.89
N ASP A 80 9.66 11.83 -4.54
CA ASP A 80 10.92 11.90 -3.80
C ASP A 80 10.72 11.76 -2.26
N ILE A 81 10.61 10.50 -1.83
CA ILE A 81 10.44 10.14 -0.42
C ILE A 81 11.66 10.48 0.43
N GLU A 82 12.87 10.42 -0.14
CA GLU A 82 14.09 10.71 0.63
C GLU A 82 14.19 12.19 1.00
N THR A 83 13.86 13.09 0.07
CA THR A 83 13.81 14.53 0.36
C THR A 83 12.72 14.86 1.37
N LEU A 84 11.52 14.26 1.26
CA LEU A 84 10.46 14.41 2.27
C LEU A 84 10.92 13.96 3.66
N TYR A 85 11.58 12.81 3.74
CA TYR A 85 12.05 12.25 5.00
C TYR A 85 13.17 13.11 5.63
N ARG A 86 14.12 13.63 4.83
CA ARG A 86 15.14 14.58 5.32
C ARG A 86 14.51 15.85 5.87
N TRP A 87 13.59 16.44 5.11
CA TRP A 87 12.83 17.63 5.54
C TRP A 87 12.10 17.41 6.87
N TRP A 88 11.50 16.23 7.07
CA TRP A 88 10.86 15.84 8.33
C TRP A 88 11.89 15.67 9.47
N LYS A 89 13.02 15.00 9.22
CA LYS A 89 14.09 14.84 10.21
C LYS A 89 14.65 16.18 10.67
N ASP A 90 14.86 17.14 9.76
CA ASP A 90 15.44 18.45 10.11
C ASP A 90 14.52 19.25 11.05
N GLN A 91 13.20 19.14 10.88
CA GLN A 91 12.24 19.78 11.78
C GLN A 91 12.11 19.10 13.14
N ASN A 92 12.29 17.78 13.21
CA ASN A 92 12.15 17.01 14.46
C ASN A 92 13.48 16.75 15.18
N GLY A 93 14.60 16.95 14.49
CA GLY A 93 15.96 16.84 15.00
C GLY A 93 16.54 18.15 15.51
N ALA A 94 15.86 19.28 15.25
CA ALA A 94 16.14 20.56 15.91
C ALA A 94 15.60 20.56 17.35
N LYS A 95 16.29 19.84 18.22
CA LYS A 95 16.36 20.12 19.66
C LYS A 95 17.78 20.53 20.01
#